data_AF-A0A8H8JJ70-F1
#
_entry.id   AF-A0A8H8JJ70-F1
#
_cell.length_a   1.000
_cell.length_b   1.000
_cell.length_c   1.000
_cell.angle_alpha   90.00
_cell.angle_beta   90.00
_cell.angle_gamma   90.00
#
_symmetry.space_group_name_H-M   'P 1'
#
loop_
_entity.id
_entity.type
_entity.pdbx_description
1 polymer ?
#
loop_
_entity_poly.entity_id
_entity_poly.type
_entity_poly.pdbx_seq_one_letter_code
_entity_poly.pdbx_strand_id
1 'polypeptide(L)'
;MATEFPHVQFLSVDVVPAAPHVPRPNVEFEVYEFMQGILLDDESQDVVFLKVVMEMVRDYPTMLREAYRVLRPGGMIYIHDFIPQLWDAENPDLVAWRTNPRACHLFDIIRGRMLGAGMDPDACVKFPQWLSPDSGLWNEGQRGFRDIQSVMRTSPLCPHEGFPCTDQLGPKISQYLRQLHIMSSQETFGLLRDFGIDEGEAKRLVDEGIEETSKHEGCGLIKSYQIHAIKI
;
A
#
# COMPACT_ATOMS: atom_id res chain seq x y z
N MET A 1 9.58 11.56 -8.75
CA MET A 1 9.86 12.41 -7.57
C MET A 1 11.33 12.83 -7.48
N ALA A 2 12.27 12.06 -6.91
CA ALA A 2 13.64 12.57 -6.69
C ALA A 2 14.37 13.09 -7.95
N THR A 3 14.12 12.50 -9.12
CA THR A 3 14.63 12.99 -10.41
C THR A 3 13.94 14.29 -10.87
N GLU A 4 12.66 14.46 -10.59
CA GLU A 4 11.87 15.63 -11.01
C GLU A 4 12.10 16.83 -10.08
N PHE A 5 12.44 16.58 -8.81
CA PHE A 5 12.65 17.58 -7.77
C PHE A 5 14.08 17.48 -7.20
N PRO A 6 15.11 17.83 -7.98
CA PRO A 6 16.51 17.70 -7.55
C PRO A 6 16.89 18.64 -6.39
N HIS A 7 16.05 19.65 -6.10
CA HIS A 7 16.23 20.59 -5.00
C HIS A 7 15.63 20.11 -3.67
N VAL A 8 14.87 19.01 -3.69
CA VAL A 8 14.28 18.41 -2.48
C VAL A 8 15.22 17.32 -1.99
N GLN A 9 15.48 17.31 -0.68
CA GLN A 9 16.17 16.22 0.01
C GLN A 9 15.15 15.13 0.37
N PHE A 10 15.42 13.91 -0.05
CA PHE A 10 14.58 12.75 0.26
C PHE A 10 15.33 11.85 1.23
N LEU A 11 14.66 11.48 2.32
CA LEU A 11 15.06 10.37 3.16
C LEU A 11 14.08 9.22 2.92
N SER A 12 14.59 8.07 2.50
CA SER A 12 13.82 6.83 2.37
C SER A 12 14.16 5.92 3.53
N VAL A 13 13.15 5.55 4.32
CA VAL A 13 13.26 4.59 5.42
C VAL A 13 12.52 3.31 5.03
N ASP A 14 13.18 2.16 5.18
CA ASP A 14 12.57 0.86 4.94
C ASP A 14 13.00 -0.14 6.03
N VAL A 15 12.20 -1.15 6.31
CA VAL A 15 12.59 -2.22 7.25
C VAL A 15 13.56 -3.19 6.58
N VAL A 16 13.38 -3.38 5.27
CA VAL A 16 14.24 -4.20 4.41
C VAL A 16 14.45 -3.48 3.08
N PRO A 17 15.62 -3.61 2.44
CA PRO A 17 15.83 -3.01 1.13
C PRO A 17 15.04 -3.77 0.05
N ALA A 18 13.77 -3.41 -0.14
CA ALA A 18 12.86 -4.07 -1.09
C ALA A 18 13.22 -3.78 -2.56
N ALA A 19 13.93 -2.68 -2.82
CA ALA A 19 14.41 -2.31 -4.15
C ALA A 19 15.87 -1.82 -4.10
N PRO A 20 16.61 -1.90 -5.22
CA PRO A 20 17.97 -1.38 -5.26
C PRO A 20 18.04 0.12 -4.92
N HIS A 21 18.82 0.48 -3.90
CA HIS A 21 19.13 1.86 -3.54
C HIS A 21 20.12 2.45 -4.55
N VAL A 22 19.60 2.93 -5.68
CA VAL A 22 20.42 3.62 -6.69
C VAL A 22 20.89 4.96 -6.11
N PRO A 23 22.20 5.19 -5.91
CA PRO A 23 22.70 6.43 -5.31
C PRO A 23 22.26 7.65 -6.10
N ARG A 24 21.77 8.67 -5.40
CA ARG A 24 21.39 9.97 -5.96
C ARG A 24 21.85 11.09 -5.03
N PRO A 25 22.29 12.25 -5.55
CA PRO A 25 22.79 13.34 -4.71
C PRO A 25 21.80 13.90 -3.68
N ASN A 26 20.50 13.68 -3.89
CA ASN A 26 19.42 14.23 -3.07
C ASN A 26 18.54 13.13 -2.43
N VAL A 27 19.06 11.90 -2.32
CA VAL A 27 18.35 10.79 -1.68
C VAL A 27 19.29 10.07 -0.72
N GLU A 28 18.90 10.04 0.55
CA GLU A 28 19.50 9.20 1.57
C GLU A 28 18.59 8.00 1.85
N PHE A 29 19.20 6.86 2.16
CA PHE A 29 18.49 5.61 2.43
C PHE A 29 18.90 5.10 3.80
N GLU A 30 17.91 4.86 4.65
CA GLU A 30 18.09 4.27 5.97
C GLU A 30 17.29 2.97 6.07
N VAL A 31 17.82 2.00 6.81
CA VAL A 31 17.18 0.70 7.01
C VAL A 31 17.05 0.44 8.51
N TYR A 32 15.83 0.52 9.03
CA TYR A 32 15.52 0.22 10.43
C TYR A 32 14.02 -0.02 10.63
N GLU A 33 13.67 -0.65 11.76
CA GLU A 33 12.30 -0.88 12.18
C GLU A 33 11.66 0.43 12.67
N PHE A 34 11.02 1.16 11.76
CA PHE A 34 10.41 2.47 12.06
C PHE A 34 9.22 2.37 13.03
N MET A 35 8.63 1.19 13.23
CA MET A 35 7.58 0.98 14.23
C MET A 35 8.10 1.06 15.67
N GLN A 36 9.42 0.99 15.89
CA GLN A 36 10.05 1.28 17.18
C GLN A 36 10.29 2.78 17.42
N GLY A 37 9.95 3.62 16.44
CA GLY A 37 10.17 5.06 16.44
C GLY A 37 11.01 5.49 15.24
N ILE A 38 10.58 6.56 14.59
CA ILE A 38 11.34 7.19 13.51
C ILE A 38 12.51 7.95 14.14
N LEU A 39 13.74 7.71 13.67
CA LEU A 39 14.97 8.29 14.26
C LEU A 39 15.18 9.78 13.96
N LEU A 40 14.13 10.45 13.48
CA LEU A 40 14.11 11.87 13.16
C LEU A 40 13.57 12.67 14.33
N ASP A 41 14.08 13.89 14.46
CA ASP A 41 13.61 14.85 15.44
C ASP A 41 12.14 15.21 15.22
N ASP A 42 11.46 15.58 16.31
CA ASP A 42 10.13 16.16 16.27
C ASP A 42 10.13 17.40 15.36
N GLU A 43 9.07 17.55 14.56
CA GLU A 43 8.85 18.75 13.73
C GLU A 43 10.04 19.08 12.81
N SER A 44 10.72 18.05 12.30
CA SER A 44 11.89 18.19 11.44
C SER A 44 11.55 18.11 9.94
N GLN A 45 10.43 17.48 9.58
CA GLN A 45 10.06 17.15 8.21
C GLN A 45 8.95 18.07 7.66
N ASP A 46 9.07 18.47 6.40
CA ASP A 46 8.05 19.24 5.70
C ASP A 46 6.94 18.34 5.13
N VAL A 47 7.32 17.15 4.65
CA VAL A 47 6.40 16.18 4.03
C VAL A 47 6.77 14.76 4.44
N VAL A 48 5.77 13.95 4.80
CA VAL A 48 5.93 12.51 5.05
C VAL A 48 5.10 11.73 4.03
N PHE A 49 5.77 10.81 3.33
CA PHE A 49 5.13 9.86 2.42
C PHE A 49 5.04 8.49 3.07
N LEU A 50 3.83 7.99 3.26
CA LEU A 50 3.57 6.60 3.65
C LEU A 50 3.08 5.84 2.43
N LYS A 51 3.84 4.83 1.98
CA LYS A 51 3.50 4.04 0.79
C LYS A 51 3.51 2.56 1.13
N VAL A 52 2.45 1.85 0.74
CA VAL A 52 2.33 0.38 0.88
C VAL A 52 2.56 -0.07 2.32
N VAL A 53 1.90 0.60 3.26
CA VAL A 53 2.11 0.33 4.69
C VAL A 53 1.31 -0.88 5.19
N MET A 54 0.29 -1.34 4.44
CA MET A 54 -0.61 -2.40 4.89
C MET A 54 0.09 -3.73 5.21
N GLU A 55 1.14 -4.11 4.45
CA GLU A 55 1.76 -5.43 4.55
C GLU A 55 2.76 -5.53 5.71
N MET A 56 3.30 -4.38 6.15
CA MET A 56 4.39 -4.31 7.13
C MET A 56 3.96 -3.73 8.48
N VAL A 57 2.89 -2.92 8.52
CA VAL A 57 2.49 -2.19 9.73
C VAL A 57 1.31 -2.90 10.41
N ARG A 58 1.52 -3.30 11.68
CA ARG A 58 0.46 -3.88 12.52
C ARG A 58 -0.32 -2.83 13.31
N ASP A 59 0.34 -1.74 13.70
CA ASP A 59 -0.24 -0.68 14.52
C ASP A 59 -0.26 0.64 13.73
N TYR A 60 -1.26 0.77 12.84
CA TYR A 60 -1.45 1.99 12.07
C TYR A 60 -1.61 3.25 12.95
N PRO A 61 -2.34 3.22 14.09
CA PRO A 61 -2.35 4.33 15.05
C PRO A 61 -0.96 4.84 15.44
N THR A 62 -0.05 3.95 15.84
CA THR A 62 1.31 4.33 16.25
C THR A 62 2.11 4.90 15.07
N MET A 63 2.01 4.29 13.88
CA MET A 63 2.63 4.82 12.66
C MET A 63 2.14 6.25 12.34
N LEU A 64 0.83 6.51 12.40
CA LEU A 64 0.26 7.83 12.13
C LEU A 64 0.71 8.88 13.17
N ARG A 65 0.87 8.48 14.43
CA ARG A 65 1.43 9.36 15.48
C ARG A 65 2.90 9.69 15.26
N GLU A 66 3.71 8.72 14.83
CA GLU A 66 5.11 8.96 14.49
C GLU A 66 5.26 9.88 13.28
N ALA A 67 4.46 9.67 12.23
CA ALA A 67 4.40 10.58 11.09
C ALA A 67 3.99 12.01 11.52
N TYR A 68 3.00 12.14 12.41
CA TYR A 68 2.60 13.42 12.98
C TYR A 68 3.72 14.08 13.81
N ARG A 69 4.46 13.29 14.61
CA ARG A 69 5.53 13.77 15.47
C ARG A 69 6.66 14.43 14.66
N VAL A 70 7.13 13.75 13.62
CA VAL A 70 8.26 14.25 12.80
C VAL A 70 7.86 15.38 11.85
N LEU A 71 6.58 15.51 11.50
CA LEU A 71 6.08 16.61 10.66
C LEU A 71 6.10 17.94 11.40
N ARG A 72 6.52 19.01 10.74
CA ARG A 72 6.33 20.40 11.23
C ARG A 72 4.84 20.77 11.31
N PRO A 73 4.44 21.71 12.17
CA PRO A 73 3.12 22.34 12.08
C PRO A 73 2.92 22.93 10.67
N GLY A 74 1.80 22.61 10.02
CA GLY A 74 1.55 22.94 8.61
C GLY A 74 2.23 22.02 7.59
N GLY A 75 2.99 21.01 8.03
CA GLY A 75 3.57 19.97 7.18
C GLY A 75 2.52 19.02 6.61
N MET A 76 2.85 18.32 5.53
CA MET A 76 1.91 17.47 4.80
C MET A 76 2.18 15.98 5.00
N ILE A 77 1.14 15.21 5.28
CA ILE A 77 1.18 13.75 5.13
C ILE A 77 0.56 13.36 3.80
N TYR A 78 1.20 12.41 3.11
CA TYR A 78 0.65 11.77 1.91
C TYR A 78 0.70 10.25 2.10
N ILE A 79 -0.45 9.59 1.99
CA ILE A 79 -0.58 8.14 2.09
C ILE A 79 -1.04 7.59 0.75
N HIS A 80 -0.35 6.58 0.24
CA HIS A 80 -0.82 5.78 -0.88
C HIS A 80 -0.78 4.30 -0.52
N ASP A 81 -1.97 3.71 -0.43
CA ASP A 81 -2.12 2.32 -0.07
C ASP A 81 -3.21 1.65 -0.89
N PHE A 82 -3.26 0.33 -0.88
CA PHE A 82 -4.22 -0.46 -1.65
C PHE A 82 -5.25 -1.11 -0.72
N ILE A 83 -6.19 -1.84 -1.28
CA ILE A 83 -6.90 -2.88 -0.55
C ILE A 83 -6.45 -4.21 -1.17
N PRO A 84 -6.02 -5.20 -0.36
CA PRO A 84 -5.52 -6.48 -0.85
C PRO A 84 -6.70 -7.36 -1.29
N GLN A 85 -7.31 -6.98 -2.42
CA GLN A 85 -8.47 -7.61 -3.02
C GLN A 85 -8.46 -7.34 -4.52
N LEU A 86 -9.05 -8.26 -5.29
CA LEU A 86 -9.25 -8.10 -6.73
C LEU A 86 -10.72 -7.82 -7.05
N TRP A 87 -10.99 -6.76 -7.83
CA TRP A 87 -12.33 -6.42 -8.32
C TRP A 87 -12.52 -6.81 -9.78
N ASP A 88 -13.77 -7.09 -10.11
CA ASP A 88 -14.16 -7.46 -11.46
C ASP A 88 -14.14 -6.25 -12.41
N ALA A 89 -13.62 -6.42 -13.62
CA ALA A 89 -13.53 -5.32 -14.59
C ALA A 89 -14.87 -4.98 -15.26
N GLU A 90 -15.79 -5.94 -15.37
CA GLU A 90 -17.13 -5.71 -15.92
C GLU A 90 -18.06 -5.13 -14.85
N ASN A 91 -17.84 -5.50 -13.58
CA ASN A 91 -18.55 -4.94 -12.44
C ASN A 91 -17.60 -4.56 -11.28
N PRO A 92 -17.06 -3.34 -11.27
CA PRO A 92 -16.06 -2.89 -10.29
C PRO A 92 -16.52 -2.84 -8.83
N ASP A 93 -17.81 -3.03 -8.56
CA ASP A 93 -18.35 -3.13 -7.21
C ASP A 93 -18.29 -4.56 -6.66
N LEU A 94 -18.05 -5.55 -7.51
CA LEU A 94 -17.94 -6.95 -7.14
C LEU A 94 -16.49 -7.42 -7.10
N VAL A 95 -16.22 -8.36 -6.20
CA VAL A 95 -14.97 -9.12 -6.20
C VAL A 95 -14.91 -10.01 -7.43
N ALA A 96 -13.73 -10.13 -8.03
CA ALA A 96 -13.49 -10.87 -9.27
C ALA A 96 -13.63 -12.40 -9.15
N TRP A 97 -14.42 -12.95 -8.23
CA TRP A 97 -14.55 -14.40 -8.02
C TRP A 97 -15.01 -15.17 -9.25
N ARG A 98 -15.78 -14.53 -10.14
CA ARG A 98 -16.26 -15.16 -11.37
C ARG A 98 -15.21 -15.20 -12.47
N THR A 99 -14.38 -14.16 -12.56
CA THR A 99 -13.41 -13.96 -13.64
C THR A 99 -12.00 -14.40 -13.25
N ASN A 100 -11.66 -14.28 -11.96
CA ASN A 100 -10.36 -14.55 -11.35
C ASN A 100 -10.48 -15.31 -10.01
N PRO A 101 -11.11 -16.50 -9.98
CA PRO A 101 -11.33 -17.24 -8.74
C PRO A 101 -10.03 -17.63 -8.02
N ARG A 102 -8.96 -18.00 -8.75
CA ARG A 102 -7.70 -18.43 -8.15
C ARG A 102 -6.96 -17.26 -7.52
N ALA A 103 -6.90 -16.14 -8.23
CA ALA A 103 -6.29 -14.93 -7.69
C ALA A 103 -7.05 -14.40 -6.47
N CYS A 104 -8.39 -14.43 -6.51
CA CYS A 104 -9.21 -14.07 -5.35
C CYS A 104 -8.92 -14.96 -4.14
N HIS A 105 -8.72 -16.27 -4.36
CA HIS A 105 -8.34 -17.18 -3.29
C HIS A 105 -6.98 -16.83 -2.66
N LEU A 106 -5.99 -16.40 -3.45
CA LEU A 106 -4.71 -15.91 -2.90
C LEU A 106 -4.89 -14.64 -2.07
N PHE A 107 -5.71 -13.68 -2.53
CA PHE A 107 -6.04 -12.49 -1.74
C PHE A 107 -6.76 -12.83 -0.43
N ASP A 108 -7.66 -13.81 -0.42
CA ASP A 108 -8.31 -14.27 0.81
C ASP A 108 -7.31 -14.86 1.81
N ILE A 109 -6.31 -15.62 1.35
CA ILE A 109 -5.22 -16.11 2.20
C ILE A 109 -4.43 -14.95 2.80
N ILE A 110 -4.07 -13.95 2.00
CA ILE A 110 -3.36 -12.74 2.44
C ILE A 110 -4.19 -12.01 3.50
N ARG A 111 -5.46 -11.69 3.18
CA ARG A 111 -6.39 -11.03 4.11
C ARG A 111 -6.56 -11.82 5.40
N GLY A 112 -6.69 -13.13 5.32
CA GLY A 112 -6.77 -14.03 6.48
C GLY A 112 -5.54 -13.94 7.38
N ARG A 113 -4.33 -13.95 6.80
CA ARG A 113 -3.06 -13.75 7.53
C ARG A 113 -2.96 -12.36 8.13
N MET A 114 -3.47 -11.33 7.44
CA MET A 114 -3.48 -9.96 7.99
C MET A 114 -4.34 -9.90 9.23
N LEU A 115 -5.58 -10.38 9.15
CA LEU A 115 -6.51 -10.45 10.27
C LEU A 115 -5.97 -11.29 11.43
N GLY A 116 -5.37 -12.46 11.14
CA GLY A 116 -4.75 -13.32 12.16
C GLY A 116 -3.56 -12.68 12.88
N ALA A 117 -2.89 -11.73 12.24
CA ALA A 117 -1.81 -10.93 12.84
C ALA A 117 -2.30 -9.64 13.51
N GLY A 118 -3.61 -9.43 13.60
CA GLY A 118 -4.23 -8.23 14.17
C GLY A 118 -4.19 -7.00 13.25
N MET A 119 -3.88 -7.19 11.97
CA MET A 119 -3.85 -6.11 10.97
C MET A 119 -5.21 -5.99 10.29
N ASP A 120 -5.56 -4.78 9.91
CA ASP A 120 -6.82 -4.47 9.24
C ASP A 120 -6.57 -4.30 7.73
N PRO A 121 -7.02 -5.25 6.87
CA PRO A 121 -6.78 -5.18 5.44
C PRO A 121 -7.50 -4.01 4.74
N ASP A 122 -8.45 -3.36 5.43
CA ASP A 122 -9.22 -2.24 4.91
C ASP A 122 -8.86 -0.92 5.64
N ALA A 123 -7.69 -0.87 6.32
CA ALA A 123 -7.25 0.29 7.10
C ALA A 123 -7.17 1.60 6.29
N CYS A 124 -6.83 1.52 5.00
CA CYS A 124 -6.73 2.68 4.12
C CYS A 124 -8.05 3.46 3.98
N VAL A 125 -9.18 2.79 4.15
CA VAL A 125 -10.52 3.42 4.17
C VAL A 125 -10.72 4.24 5.44
N LYS A 126 -10.07 3.86 6.55
CA LYS A 126 -10.22 4.45 7.89
C LYS A 126 -9.24 5.58 8.16
N PHE A 127 -8.12 5.64 7.43
CA PHE A 127 -7.10 6.68 7.60
C PHE A 127 -7.67 8.11 7.62
N PRO A 128 -8.59 8.54 6.73
CA PRO A 128 -9.13 9.90 6.80
C PRO A 128 -9.83 10.20 8.12
N GLN A 129 -10.57 9.22 8.66
CA GLN A 129 -11.23 9.35 9.95
C GLN A 129 -10.21 9.39 11.09
N TRP A 130 -9.18 8.55 11.08
CA TRP A 130 -8.13 8.57 12.09
C TRP A 130 -7.29 9.84 12.06
N LEU A 131 -7.03 10.40 10.88
CA LEU A 131 -6.30 11.66 10.72
C LEU A 131 -7.06 12.87 11.28
N SER A 132 -8.40 12.81 11.33
CA SER A 132 -9.24 13.90 11.85
C SER A 132 -8.90 14.26 13.30
N PRO A 133 -8.94 15.55 13.70
CA PRO A 133 -8.72 15.96 15.08
C PRO A 133 -9.77 15.45 16.05
N ASP A 134 -10.98 15.18 15.54
CA ASP A 134 -12.09 14.64 16.33
C ASP A 134 -11.98 13.12 16.56
N SER A 135 -10.93 12.48 16.03
CA SER A 135 -10.72 11.05 16.19
C SER A 135 -10.12 10.74 17.56
N GLY A 136 -10.46 9.55 18.10
CA GLY A 136 -9.83 9.05 19.34
C GLY A 136 -8.36 8.65 19.18
N LEU A 137 -7.74 8.87 18.01
CA LEU A 137 -6.32 8.58 17.80
C LEU A 137 -5.43 9.55 18.58
N TRP A 138 -5.86 10.81 18.66
CA TRP A 138 -5.11 11.92 19.22
C TRP A 138 -5.48 12.10 20.69
N ASN A 139 -4.51 11.98 21.60
CA ASN A 139 -4.71 12.28 23.02
C ASN A 139 -4.99 13.79 23.22
N GLU A 140 -5.42 14.18 24.43
CA GLU A 140 -5.83 15.55 24.80
C GLU A 140 -4.99 16.68 24.16
N GLY A 141 -5.69 17.66 23.57
CA GLY A 141 -5.12 18.80 22.83
C GLY A 141 -5.69 18.91 21.41
N GLN A 142 -5.52 20.05 20.74
CA GLN A 142 -5.84 20.20 19.30
C GLN A 142 -4.75 19.54 18.46
N ARG A 143 -4.77 18.21 18.36
CA ARG A 143 -3.85 17.41 17.53
C ARG A 143 -4.63 16.74 16.41
N GLY A 144 -3.94 16.49 15.30
CA GLY A 144 -4.52 15.84 14.12
C GLY A 144 -4.28 16.66 12.86
N PHE A 145 -5.02 16.33 11.81
CA PHE A 145 -4.83 16.93 10.50
C PHE A 145 -6.08 17.67 10.03
N ARG A 146 -5.87 18.77 9.30
CA ARG A 146 -6.90 19.50 8.56
C ARG A 146 -6.76 19.26 7.07
N ASP A 147 -7.72 19.74 6.30
CA ASP A 147 -7.74 19.65 4.83
C ASP A 147 -7.55 18.21 4.32
N ILE A 148 -8.15 17.25 5.04
CA ILE A 148 -8.03 15.82 4.74
C ILE A 148 -8.80 15.53 3.46
N GLN A 149 -8.08 15.06 2.43
CA GLN A 149 -8.66 14.58 1.18
C GLN A 149 -8.31 13.12 0.99
N SER A 150 -9.26 12.35 0.49
CA SER A 150 -9.09 10.94 0.15
C SER A 150 -9.70 10.67 -1.21
N VAL A 151 -8.90 10.10 -2.10
CA VAL A 151 -9.32 9.76 -3.46
C VAL A 151 -9.06 8.27 -3.68
N MET A 152 -10.14 7.53 -3.90
CA MET A 152 -10.05 6.15 -4.37
C MET A 152 -9.75 6.16 -5.88
N ARG A 153 -8.74 5.41 -6.29
CA ARG A 153 -8.43 5.13 -7.69
C ARG A 153 -8.65 3.64 -7.96
N THR A 154 -9.19 3.35 -9.13
CA THR A 154 -9.29 1.98 -9.63
C THR A 154 -8.34 1.84 -10.80
N SER A 155 -7.51 0.80 -10.81
CA SER A 155 -6.49 0.58 -11.83
C SER A 155 -6.43 -0.89 -12.20
N PRO A 156 -6.32 -1.22 -13.50
CA PRO A 156 -6.28 -2.61 -13.91
C PRO A 156 -4.86 -3.20 -13.70
N LEU A 157 -4.78 -4.50 -13.41
CA LEU A 157 -3.49 -5.20 -13.31
C LEU A 157 -2.78 -5.39 -14.66
N CYS A 158 -3.52 -5.22 -15.74
CA CYS A 158 -3.07 -5.38 -17.12
C CYS A 158 -3.80 -4.35 -18.00
N PRO A 159 -3.33 -4.04 -19.22
CA PRO A 159 -4.06 -3.16 -20.12
C PRO A 159 -5.50 -3.64 -20.30
N HIS A 160 -6.50 -2.77 -20.15
CA HIS A 160 -7.92 -3.11 -20.26
C HIS A 160 -8.69 -1.95 -20.92
N GLU A 161 -9.55 -2.24 -21.90
CA GLU A 161 -10.23 -1.21 -22.71
C GLU A 161 -11.17 -0.33 -21.90
N GLY A 162 -11.86 -0.89 -20.91
CA GLY A 162 -12.75 -0.14 -20.00
C GLY A 162 -12.03 0.74 -18.97
N PHE A 163 -10.72 0.53 -18.79
CA PHE A 163 -9.87 1.31 -17.87
C PHE A 163 -8.60 1.76 -18.61
N PRO A 164 -8.75 2.58 -19.65
CA PRO A 164 -7.64 2.92 -20.51
C PRO A 164 -6.60 3.72 -19.72
N CYS A 165 -5.34 3.30 -19.85
CA CYS A 165 -4.19 4.04 -19.34
C CYS A 165 -3.92 5.26 -20.25
N THR A 166 -4.74 6.31 -20.11
CA THR A 166 -4.77 7.44 -21.06
C THR A 166 -3.62 8.44 -20.90
N ASP A 167 -2.91 8.41 -19.78
CA ASP A 167 -1.74 9.24 -19.54
C ASP A 167 -0.43 8.42 -19.58
N GLN A 168 0.70 9.11 -19.61
CA GLN A 168 2.02 8.46 -19.67
C GLN A 168 2.37 7.63 -18.42
N LEU A 169 1.62 7.78 -17.33
CA LEU A 169 1.84 7.09 -16.06
C LEU A 169 0.99 5.83 -15.94
N GLY A 170 -0.19 5.77 -16.55
CA GLY A 170 -1.12 4.65 -16.48
C GLY A 170 -0.48 3.28 -16.78
N PRO A 171 0.29 3.13 -17.88
CA PRO A 171 0.95 1.85 -18.16
C PRO A 171 2.01 1.48 -17.12
N LYS A 172 2.73 2.47 -16.57
CA LYS A 172 3.72 2.27 -15.52
C LYS A 172 3.08 1.89 -14.19
N ILE A 173 1.94 2.51 -13.86
CA ILE A 173 1.14 2.18 -12.67
C ILE A 173 0.66 0.72 -12.78
N SER A 174 0.07 0.34 -13.91
CA SER A 174 -0.41 -1.04 -14.12
C SER A 174 0.73 -2.06 -14.00
N GLN A 175 1.90 -1.76 -14.59
CA GLN A 175 3.08 -2.61 -14.46
C GLN A 175 3.56 -2.73 -13.00
N TYR A 176 3.59 -1.62 -12.27
CA TYR A 176 3.96 -1.60 -10.84
C TYR A 176 2.97 -2.41 -10.00
N LEU A 177 1.67 -2.21 -10.19
CA LEU A 177 0.63 -2.98 -9.48
C LEU A 177 0.72 -4.47 -9.77
N ARG A 178 1.02 -4.84 -11.02
CA ARG A 178 1.25 -6.23 -11.39
C ARG A 178 2.46 -6.82 -10.68
N GLN A 179 3.55 -6.07 -10.58
CA GLN A 179 4.74 -6.51 -9.86
C GLN A 179 4.46 -6.70 -8.36
N LEU A 180 3.74 -5.77 -7.73
CA LEU A 180 3.31 -5.92 -6.35
C LEU A 180 2.43 -7.16 -6.17
N HIS A 181 1.41 -7.33 -7.01
CA HIS A 181 0.53 -8.52 -6.95
C HIS A 181 1.31 -9.83 -7.06
N ILE A 182 2.30 -9.92 -7.98
CA ILE A 182 3.15 -11.10 -8.13
C ILE A 182 3.95 -11.36 -6.85
N MET A 183 4.57 -10.32 -6.29
CA MET A 183 5.39 -10.41 -5.08
C MET A 183 4.54 -10.86 -3.88
N SER A 184 3.42 -10.19 -3.60
CA SER A 184 2.52 -10.56 -2.50
C SER A 184 1.92 -11.96 -2.69
N SER A 185 1.65 -12.36 -3.95
CA SER A 185 1.18 -13.73 -4.25
C SER A 185 2.26 -14.78 -3.97
N GLN A 186 3.53 -14.49 -4.28
CA GLN A 186 4.65 -15.39 -3.99
C GLN A 186 4.84 -15.59 -2.48
N GLU A 187 4.58 -14.58 -1.66
CA GLU A 187 4.63 -14.70 -0.20
C GLU A 187 3.58 -15.69 0.36
N THR A 188 2.45 -15.87 -0.33
CA THR A 188 1.44 -16.87 0.07
C THR A 188 1.94 -18.30 0.00
N PHE A 189 3.01 -18.58 -0.77
CA PHE A 189 3.63 -19.90 -0.80
C PHE A 189 4.02 -20.35 0.60
N GLY A 190 4.73 -19.51 1.36
CA GLY A 190 5.14 -19.84 2.73
C GLY A 190 3.94 -20.11 3.63
N LEU A 191 2.89 -19.29 3.54
CA LEU A 191 1.66 -19.45 4.32
C LEU A 191 0.94 -20.76 4.00
N LEU A 192 0.84 -21.14 2.72
CA LEU A 192 0.26 -22.41 2.30
C LEU A 192 1.03 -23.59 2.89
N ARG A 193 2.37 -23.50 2.93
CA ARG A 193 3.23 -24.53 3.54
C ARG A 193 3.01 -24.62 5.06
N ASP A 194 2.85 -23.49 5.74
CA ASP A 194 2.55 -23.44 7.17
C ASP A 194 1.19 -24.08 7.50
N PHE A 195 0.22 -24.01 6.58
CA PHE A 195 -1.06 -24.71 6.66
C PHE A 195 -0.99 -26.20 6.29
N GLY A 196 0.20 -26.74 5.99
CA GLY A 196 0.41 -28.15 5.68
C GLY A 196 0.07 -28.54 4.25
N ILE A 197 -0.17 -27.59 3.35
CA ILE A 197 -0.35 -27.86 1.92
C ILE A 197 0.97 -28.35 1.34
N ASP A 198 0.95 -29.44 0.57
CA ASP A 198 2.14 -30.00 -0.09
C ASP A 198 2.88 -28.97 -0.95
N GLU A 199 4.20 -29.11 -1.10
CA GLU A 199 5.04 -28.15 -1.81
C GLU A 199 4.64 -28.00 -3.27
N GLY A 200 4.40 -29.12 -3.95
CA GLY A 200 4.00 -29.11 -5.35
C GLY A 200 2.63 -28.46 -5.52
N GLU A 201 1.73 -28.70 -4.58
CA GLU A 201 0.40 -28.08 -4.59
C GLU A 201 0.44 -26.59 -4.26
N ALA A 202 1.18 -26.19 -3.23
CA ALA A 202 1.33 -24.78 -2.85
C ALA A 202 1.92 -23.96 -4.00
N LYS A 203 2.97 -24.49 -4.65
CA LYS A 203 3.56 -23.85 -5.83
C LYS A 203 2.54 -23.72 -6.97
N ARG A 204 1.79 -24.80 -7.24
CA ARG A 204 0.75 -24.80 -8.28
C ARG A 204 -0.31 -23.74 -8.03
N LEU A 205 -0.83 -23.64 -6.81
CA LEU A 205 -1.86 -22.66 -6.44
C LEU A 205 -1.38 -21.21 -6.65
N VAL A 206 -0.12 -20.92 -6.27
CA VAL A 206 0.48 -19.60 -6.46
C VAL A 206 0.69 -19.29 -7.94
N ASP A 207 1.31 -20.21 -8.69
CA ASP A 207 1.58 -20.03 -10.12
C ASP A 207 0.29 -19.82 -10.91
N GLU A 208 -0.74 -20.66 -10.67
CA GLU A 208 -2.01 -20.57 -11.38
C GLU A 208 -2.77 -19.28 -11.04
N GLY A 209 -2.71 -18.80 -9.80
CA GLY A 209 -3.31 -17.52 -9.41
C GLY A 209 -2.62 -16.31 -10.07
N ILE A 210 -1.29 -16.34 -10.18
CA ILE A 210 -0.52 -15.30 -10.88
C ILE A 210 -0.77 -15.34 -12.40
N GLU A 211 -0.85 -16.54 -12.98
CA GLU A 211 -1.12 -16.70 -14.41
C GLU A 211 -2.52 -16.18 -14.77
N GLU A 212 -3.51 -16.43 -13.93
CA GLU A 212 -4.89 -15.98 -14.13
C GLU A 212 -4.98 -14.46 -14.33
N THR A 213 -4.30 -13.66 -13.50
CA THR A 213 -4.31 -12.19 -13.60
C THR A 213 -3.42 -11.64 -14.72
N SER A 214 -2.68 -12.49 -15.42
CA SER A 214 -1.84 -12.10 -16.57
C SER A 214 -2.59 -12.10 -17.90
N LYS A 215 -3.79 -12.72 -17.94
CA LYS A 215 -4.60 -12.85 -19.14
C LYS A 215 -5.36 -11.54 -19.39
N HIS A 216 -5.39 -11.13 -20.65
CA HIS A 216 -6.10 -9.92 -21.05
C HIS A 216 -7.62 -10.09 -20.89
N GLU A 217 -8.12 -11.27 -21.27
CA GLU A 217 -9.48 -11.73 -20.95
C GLU A 217 -9.54 -12.06 -19.46
N GLY A 218 -10.27 -11.25 -18.68
CA GLY A 218 -10.39 -11.42 -17.24
C GLY A 218 -9.46 -10.54 -16.41
N CYS A 219 -8.93 -9.43 -16.95
CA CYS A 219 -8.12 -8.50 -16.16
C CYS A 219 -8.82 -8.07 -14.87
N GLY A 220 -8.20 -8.28 -13.71
CA GLY A 220 -8.72 -7.78 -12.44
C GLY A 220 -8.34 -6.32 -12.18
N LEU A 221 -9.15 -5.65 -11.36
CA LEU A 221 -8.92 -4.28 -10.93
C LEU A 221 -8.41 -4.26 -9.48
N ILE A 222 -7.53 -3.30 -9.18
CA ILE A 222 -7.08 -2.97 -7.83
C ILE A 222 -7.62 -1.59 -7.46
N LYS A 223 -8.11 -1.46 -6.23
CA LYS A 223 -8.48 -0.18 -5.63
C LYS A 223 -7.34 0.32 -4.75
N SER A 224 -6.95 1.58 -4.97
CA SER A 224 -5.97 2.30 -4.16
C SER A 224 -6.54 3.58 -3.59
N TYR A 225 -6.00 4.02 -2.47
CA TYR A 225 -6.39 5.23 -1.78
C TYR A 225 -5.21 6.18 -1.76
N GLN A 226 -5.43 7.38 -2.29
CA GLN A 226 -4.50 8.50 -2.24
C GLN A 226 -5.05 9.50 -1.24
N ILE A 227 -4.38 9.64 -0.11
CA ILE A 227 -4.83 10.49 1.00
C ILE A 227 -3.77 11.54 1.24
N HIS A 228 -4.19 12.78 1.41
CA HIS A 228 -3.31 13.83 1.90
C HIS A 228 -4.01 14.71 2.92
N ALA A 229 -3.23 15.24 3.85
CA ALA A 229 -3.73 16.14 4.88
C ALA A 229 -2.61 17.02 5.42
N ILE A 230 -2.98 18.11 6.09
CA ILE A 230 -2.05 19.10 6.65
C ILE A 230 -2.06 19.01 8.18
N LYS A 231 -0.90 18.85 8.80
CA LYS A 231 -0.76 18.87 10.26
C LYS A 231 -1.19 20.24 10.80
N ILE A 232 -2.02 20.22 11.85
CA ILE A 232 -2.48 21.44 12.55
C ILE A 232 -1.36 22.02 13.41
#